data_AF-A0A3D3I1I2-F1
#
_entry.id   AF-A0A3D3I1I2-F1
#
_cell.length_a   1.000
_cell.length_b   1.000
_cell.length_c   1.000
_cell.angle_alpha   90.00
_cell.angle_beta   90.00
_cell.angle_gamma   90.00
#
_symmetry.space_group_name_H-M   'P 1'
#
loop_
_entity.id
_entity.type
_entity.pdbx_description
1 polymer ?
#
loop_
_entity_poly.entity_id
_entity_poly.type
_entity_poly.pdbx_seq_one_letter_code
_entity_poly.pdbx_strand_id
1 'polypeptide(L)'
;GLLLLDLKDLRAILQFLSENAKEIQAEYGNVSGATVGAIQRQLLVLEQEGADMFFGEPALDIRDLLRTSPDGRGMIHILAADKLMNNRRTYATFLLWLLSELFEELPEVGDLDKPKLVFFFDEAHLLFTDAPKALVEKVEQVVRLIRSKGVGVYFVTQNPLDIPDAVLGQLGNRVQHA
;
A
#
# COMPACT_ATOMS: atom_id res chain seq x y z
N GLY A 1 13.45 -21.57 0.54
CA GLY A 1 12.62 -20.87 1.53
C GLY A 1 11.17 -21.19 1.27
N LEU A 2 10.30 -21.08 2.27
CA LEU A 2 8.87 -20.99 2.02
C LEU A 2 8.66 -19.68 1.26
N LEU A 3 8.06 -19.75 0.07
CA LEU A 3 7.69 -18.55 -0.66
C LEU A 3 6.45 -17.96 0.02
N LEU A 4 6.46 -16.66 0.27
CA LEU A 4 5.31 -15.92 0.79
C LEU A 4 4.58 -15.33 -0.43
N LEU A 5 3.75 -16.13 -1.09
CA LEU A 5 3.11 -15.75 -2.35
C LEU A 5 1.73 -15.13 -2.12
N ASP A 6 0.97 -15.69 -1.18
CA ASP A 6 -0.39 -15.23 -0.90
C ASP A 6 -0.72 -15.13 0.60
N LEU A 7 -1.97 -14.74 0.89
CA LEU A 7 -2.48 -14.64 2.26
C LEU A 7 -2.51 -16.00 2.98
N LYS A 8 -2.65 -17.11 2.26
CA LYS A 8 -2.65 -18.47 2.84
C LYS A 8 -1.25 -18.84 3.29
N ASP A 9 -0.21 -18.50 2.53
CA ASP A 9 1.18 -18.68 2.92
C ASP A 9 1.51 -17.87 4.18
N LEU A 10 1.07 -16.60 4.24
CA LEU A 10 1.24 -15.77 5.43
C LEU A 10 0.56 -16.40 6.67
N ARG A 11 -0.66 -16.92 6.50
CA ARG A 11 -1.37 -17.62 7.57
C ARG A 11 -0.66 -18.89 8.00
N ALA A 12 -0.11 -19.66 7.05
CA ALA A 12 0.65 -20.87 7.34
C ALA A 12 1.93 -20.54 8.13
N ILE A 13 2.63 -19.45 7.78
CA ILE A 13 3.80 -18.97 8.54
C ILE A 13 3.39 -18.55 9.95
N LEU A 14 2.30 -17.78 10.11
CA LEU A 14 1.81 -17.39 11.43
C LEU A 14 1.44 -18.61 12.28
N GLN A 15 0.82 -19.62 11.67
CA GLN A 15 0.52 -20.89 12.34
C GLN A 15 1.80 -21.59 12.79
N PHE A 16 2.79 -21.70 11.90
CA PHE A 16 4.10 -22.26 12.21
C PHE A 16 4.79 -21.50 13.36
N LEU A 17 4.75 -20.16 13.36
CA LEU A 17 5.30 -19.35 14.45
C LEU A 17 4.63 -19.66 15.79
N SER A 18 3.31 -19.85 15.79
CA SER A 18 2.56 -20.20 17.01
C SER A 18 2.91 -21.60 17.52
N GLU A 19 3.07 -22.57 16.64
CA GLU A 19 3.38 -23.97 16.99
C GLU A 19 4.81 -24.13 17.50
N ASN A 20 5.75 -23.33 16.97
CA ASN A 20 7.18 -23.41 17.28
C ASN A 20 7.66 -22.25 18.17
N ALA A 21 6.73 -21.54 18.84
CA ALA A 21 7.02 -20.32 19.60
C ALA A 21 8.16 -20.47 20.61
N LYS A 22 8.31 -21.64 21.26
CA LYS A 22 9.37 -21.90 22.25
C LYS A 22 10.77 -21.86 21.65
N GLU A 23 10.94 -22.44 20.46
CA GLU A 23 12.24 -22.49 19.78
C GLU A 23 12.59 -21.11 19.23
N ILE A 24 11.62 -20.45 18.60
CA ILE A 24 11.76 -19.12 18.01
C ILE A 24 12.03 -18.07 19.08
N GLN A 25 11.45 -18.22 20.27
CA GLN A 25 11.63 -17.29 21.38
C GLN A 25 13.09 -17.14 21.80
N ALA A 26 13.89 -18.20 21.67
CA ALA A 26 15.31 -18.16 22.01
C ALA A 26 16.13 -17.24 21.09
N GLU A 27 15.69 -17.04 19.86
CA GLU A 27 16.42 -16.29 18.83
C GLU A 27 15.81 -14.90 18.55
N TYR A 28 14.47 -14.80 18.52
CA TYR A 28 13.74 -13.59 18.09
C TYR A 28 12.89 -12.95 19.19
N GLY A 29 12.88 -13.53 20.40
CA GLY A 29 12.08 -13.05 21.52
C GLY A 29 10.63 -13.54 21.51
N ASN A 30 9.83 -13.06 22.46
CA ASN A 30 8.55 -13.68 22.79
C ASN A 30 7.51 -13.61 21.64
N VAL A 31 7.08 -14.79 21.17
CA VAL A 31 5.96 -14.93 20.22
C VAL A 31 4.69 -15.24 21.00
N SER A 32 3.86 -14.22 21.24
CA SER A 32 2.59 -14.38 21.93
C SER A 32 1.53 -15.02 21.02
N GLY A 33 1.01 -16.19 21.40
CA GLY A 33 -0.10 -16.83 20.69
C GLY A 33 -1.35 -15.94 20.61
N ALA A 34 -1.57 -15.05 21.59
CA ALA A 34 -2.66 -14.08 21.54
C ALA A 34 -2.47 -13.05 20.42
N THR A 35 -1.23 -12.59 20.21
CA THR A 35 -0.87 -11.67 19.12
C THR A 35 -1.01 -12.36 17.77
N VAL A 36 -0.50 -13.59 17.63
CA VAL A 36 -0.64 -14.37 16.39
C VAL A 36 -2.12 -14.57 16.04
N GLY A 37 -2.94 -14.99 17.01
CA GLY A 37 -4.37 -15.16 16.80
C GLY A 37 -5.10 -13.85 16.46
N ALA A 38 -4.65 -12.71 16.98
CA ALA A 38 -5.19 -11.41 16.61
C ALA A 38 -4.88 -11.06 15.15
N ILE A 39 -3.65 -11.31 14.69
CA ILE A 39 -3.26 -11.09 13.29
C ILE A 39 -4.05 -12.01 12.36
N GLN A 40 -4.15 -13.31 12.67
CA GLN A 40 -4.92 -14.26 11.87
C GLN A 40 -6.39 -13.86 11.69
N ARG A 41 -7.04 -13.30 12.72
CA ARG A 41 -8.42 -12.79 12.60
C ARG A 41 -8.52 -11.58 11.68
N GLN A 42 -7.55 -10.66 11.71
CA GLN A 42 -7.55 -9.52 10.80
C GLN A 42 -7.30 -9.95 9.35
N LEU A 43 -6.44 -10.95 9.13
CA LEU A 43 -6.24 -11.54 7.80
C LEU A 43 -7.52 -12.16 7.26
N LEU A 44 -8.29 -12.88 8.09
CA LEU A 44 -9.58 -13.45 7.68
C LEU A 44 -10.59 -12.37 7.24
N VAL A 45 -10.61 -11.22 7.92
CA VAL A 45 -11.47 -10.09 7.53
C VAL A 45 -11.05 -9.55 6.15
N LEU A 46 -9.75 -9.38 5.91
CA LEU A 46 -9.24 -8.95 4.60
C LEU A 46 -9.55 -9.96 3.49
N GLU A 47 -9.39 -11.26 3.76
CA GLU A 47 -9.77 -12.33 2.82
C GLU A 47 -11.28 -12.26 2.49
N GLN A 48 -12.14 -12.09 3.49
CA GLN A 48 -13.59 -11.93 3.28
C GLN A 48 -13.95 -10.69 2.45
N GLU A 49 -13.13 -9.64 2.54
CA GLU A 49 -13.26 -8.43 1.73
C GLU A 49 -12.64 -8.56 0.33
N GLY A 50 -12.10 -9.74 -0.03
CA GLY A 50 -11.56 -10.06 -1.37
C GLY A 50 -10.08 -9.74 -1.55
N ALA A 51 -9.31 -9.57 -0.48
CA ALA A 51 -7.88 -9.29 -0.56
C ALA A 51 -7.05 -10.45 -1.17
N ASP A 52 -7.55 -11.68 -1.09
CA ASP A 52 -6.92 -12.86 -1.70
C ASP A 52 -6.84 -12.77 -3.23
N MET A 53 -7.78 -12.07 -3.86
CA MET A 53 -7.76 -11.79 -5.30
C MET A 53 -6.72 -10.72 -5.68
N PHE A 54 -6.35 -9.84 -4.76
CA PHE A 54 -5.35 -8.78 -4.97
C PHE A 54 -3.93 -9.25 -4.69
N PHE A 55 -3.75 -10.01 -3.61
CA PHE A 55 -2.45 -10.53 -3.17
C PHE A 55 -2.27 -12.01 -3.58
N GLY A 56 -2.78 -12.36 -4.76
CA GLY A 56 -2.68 -13.71 -5.33
C GLY A 56 -1.89 -13.72 -6.64
N GLU A 57 -1.78 -14.89 -7.27
CA GLU A 57 -1.11 -15.04 -8.57
C GLU A 57 -2.10 -15.00 -9.75
N PRO A 58 -1.74 -14.35 -10.89
CA PRO A 58 -0.51 -13.59 -11.11
C PRO A 58 -0.52 -12.25 -10.37
N ALA A 59 0.59 -11.93 -9.69
CA ALA A 59 0.75 -10.66 -9.01
C ALA A 59 0.80 -9.50 -10.03
N LEU A 60 0.36 -8.32 -9.60
CA LEU A 60 0.48 -7.09 -10.39
C LEU A 60 1.97 -6.75 -10.56
N ASP A 61 2.46 -6.76 -11.81
CA ASP A 61 3.80 -6.27 -12.13
C ASP A 61 3.77 -4.74 -12.21
N ILE A 62 4.40 -4.06 -11.24
CA ILE A 62 4.46 -2.60 -11.21
C ILE A 62 5.14 -2.00 -12.45
N ARG A 63 5.96 -2.76 -13.19
CA ARG A 63 6.62 -2.30 -14.43
C ARG A 63 5.61 -2.11 -15.55
N ASP A 64 4.45 -2.76 -15.47
CA ASP A 64 3.37 -2.55 -16.41
C ASP A 64 2.78 -1.15 -16.30
N LEU A 65 2.86 -0.52 -15.12
CA LEU A 65 2.44 0.87 -14.89
C LEU A 65 3.43 1.90 -15.48
N LEU A 66 4.65 1.48 -15.81
CA LEU A 66 5.72 2.35 -16.32
C LEU A 66 5.83 2.30 -17.84
N ARG A 67 4.98 1.50 -18.50
CA ARG A 67 5.03 1.33 -19.96
C ARG A 67 4.66 2.64 -20.65
N THR A 68 5.33 2.88 -21.76
CA THR A 68 4.97 3.94 -22.71
C THR A 68 4.28 3.31 -23.92
N SER A 69 3.38 4.08 -24.53
CA SER A 69 2.77 3.72 -25.80
C SER A 69 3.79 3.80 -26.94
N PRO A 70 3.53 3.16 -28.11
CA PRO A 70 4.47 3.13 -29.23
C PRO A 70 4.89 4.50 -29.78
N ASP A 71 4.10 5.55 -29.56
CA ASP A 71 4.42 6.94 -29.95
C ASP A 71 5.25 7.70 -28.89
N GLY A 72 5.65 7.01 -27.82
CA GLY A 72 6.47 7.54 -26.73
C GLY A 72 5.69 8.26 -25.62
N ARG A 73 4.35 8.31 -25.68
CA ARG A 73 3.54 8.92 -24.62
C ARG A 73 3.35 7.96 -23.44
N GLY A 74 3.25 8.54 -22.23
CA GLY A 74 2.90 7.78 -21.03
C GLY A 74 1.50 7.16 -21.15
N MET A 75 1.33 5.99 -20.54
CA MET A 75 0.04 5.30 -20.48
C MET A 75 -0.79 5.83 -19.31
N ILE A 76 -2.12 5.89 -19.49
CA ILE A 76 -3.05 6.20 -18.41
C ILE A 76 -3.65 4.87 -17.92
N HIS A 77 -3.36 4.54 -16.66
CA HIS A 77 -3.94 3.38 -15.99
C HIS A 77 -5.11 3.84 -15.14
N ILE A 78 -6.28 3.23 -15.34
CA ILE A 78 -7.47 3.49 -14.52
C ILE A 78 -7.73 2.24 -13.69
N LEU A 79 -7.56 2.36 -12.38
CA LEU A 79 -7.93 1.32 -11.42
C LEU A 79 -9.42 1.50 -11.09
N ALA A 80 -10.29 0.72 -11.73
CA ALA A 80 -11.71 0.73 -11.44
C ALA A 80 -11.98 0.08 -10.07
N ALA A 81 -12.12 0.91 -9.04
CA ALA A 81 -12.27 0.49 -7.64
C ALA A 81 -13.73 0.59 -7.12
N ASP A 82 -14.73 0.69 -8.00
CA ASP A 82 -16.13 0.97 -7.63
C ASP A 82 -16.69 0.02 -6.56
N LYS A 83 -16.36 -1.28 -6.66
CA LYS A 83 -16.76 -2.30 -5.69
C LYS A 83 -15.88 -2.26 -4.44
N LEU A 84 -14.61 -1.93 -4.62
CA LEU A 84 -13.57 -1.93 -3.60
C LEU A 84 -13.71 -0.76 -2.64
N MET A 85 -14.30 0.37 -3.07
CA MET A 85 -14.66 1.49 -2.20
C MET A 85 -15.63 1.10 -1.08
N ASN A 86 -16.42 0.04 -1.28
CA ASN A 86 -17.27 -0.51 -0.20
C ASN A 86 -16.43 -1.23 0.89
N ASN A 87 -15.23 -1.70 0.53
CA ASN A 87 -14.28 -2.41 1.39
C ASN A 87 -13.04 -1.52 1.63
N ARG A 88 -13.22 -0.45 2.41
CA ARG A 88 -12.20 0.58 2.64
C ARG A 88 -10.86 0.04 3.12
N ARG A 89 -10.85 -1.03 3.93
CA ARG A 89 -9.60 -1.62 4.46
C ARG A 89 -8.80 -2.27 3.35
N THR A 90 -9.41 -3.15 2.55
CA THR A 90 -8.74 -3.76 1.40
C THR A 90 -8.22 -2.73 0.41
N TYR A 91 -9.01 -1.67 0.14
CA TYR A 91 -8.54 -0.54 -0.68
C TYR A 91 -7.28 0.11 -0.11
N ALA A 92 -7.31 0.50 1.17
CA ALA A 92 -6.16 1.14 1.82
C ALA A 92 -4.94 0.22 1.90
N THR A 93 -5.13 -1.07 2.18
CA THR A 93 -4.06 -2.07 2.20
C THR A 93 -3.43 -2.22 0.81
N PHE A 94 -4.23 -2.33 -0.24
CA PHE A 94 -3.74 -2.40 -1.61
C PHE A 94 -2.95 -1.16 -2.02
N LEU A 95 -3.48 0.03 -1.75
CA LEU A 95 -2.80 1.28 -2.10
C LEU A 95 -1.48 1.46 -1.36
N LEU A 96 -1.46 1.11 -0.07
CA LEU A 96 -0.23 1.15 0.71
C LEU A 96 0.81 0.17 0.17
N TRP A 97 0.38 -1.06 -0.13
CA TRP A 97 1.23 -2.07 -0.74
C TRP A 97 1.81 -1.56 -2.06
N LEU A 98 0.97 -1.02 -2.96
CA LEU A 98 1.42 -0.52 -4.25
C LEU A 98 2.47 0.59 -4.13
N LEU A 99 2.26 1.54 -3.22
CA LEU A 99 3.24 2.61 -2.99
C LEU A 99 4.55 2.07 -2.39
N SER A 100 4.47 1.09 -1.49
CA SER A 100 5.64 0.41 -0.94
C SER A 100 6.40 -0.35 -2.02
N GLU A 101 5.70 -1.10 -2.87
CA GLU A 101 6.28 -1.85 -3.98
C GLU A 101 6.99 -0.91 -4.97
N LEU A 102 6.34 0.20 -5.35
CA LEU A 102 6.95 1.23 -6.20
C LEU A 102 8.20 1.82 -5.55
N PHE A 103 8.20 2.05 -4.23
CA PHE A 103 9.37 2.58 -3.54
C PHE A 103 10.53 1.56 -3.50
N GLU A 104 10.24 0.28 -3.29
CA GLU A 104 11.25 -0.78 -3.18
C GLU A 104 11.86 -1.14 -4.55
N GLU A 105 11.04 -1.28 -5.58
CA GLU A 105 11.49 -1.73 -6.90
C GLU A 105 12.06 -0.61 -7.79
N LEU A 106 11.57 0.63 -7.66
CA LEU A 106 12.08 1.71 -8.51
C LEU A 106 13.50 2.12 -8.08
N PRO A 107 14.41 2.39 -9.03
CA PRO A 107 15.70 2.97 -8.70
C PRO A 107 15.53 4.43 -8.27
N GLU A 108 16.43 4.89 -7.39
CA GLU A 108 16.54 6.32 -7.12
C GLU A 108 16.91 7.06 -8.40
N VAL A 109 16.21 8.16 -8.63
CA VAL A 109 16.48 9.07 -9.73
C VAL A 109 16.59 10.46 -9.15
N GLY A 110 17.60 11.20 -9.59
CA GLY A 110 17.80 12.58 -9.16
C GLY A 110 16.68 13.50 -9.64
N ASP A 111 17.02 14.77 -9.85
CA ASP A 111 16.04 15.74 -10.32
C ASP A 111 15.77 15.53 -11.81
N LEU A 112 14.59 14.99 -12.13
CA LEU A 112 14.13 14.76 -13.50
C LEU A 112 13.19 15.88 -13.92
N ASP A 113 13.28 16.35 -15.17
CA ASP A 113 12.36 17.34 -15.74
C ASP A 113 10.89 16.87 -15.72
N LYS A 114 10.67 15.54 -15.75
CA LYS A 114 9.35 14.91 -15.73
C LYS A 114 9.36 13.69 -14.81
N PRO A 115 8.27 13.44 -14.06
CA PRO A 115 8.15 12.22 -13.28
C PRO A 115 8.07 10.99 -14.20
N LYS A 116 8.56 9.85 -13.70
CA LYS A 116 8.42 8.53 -14.34
C LYS A 116 6.98 8.02 -14.25
N LEU A 117 6.31 8.33 -13.14
CA LEU A 117 4.94 7.91 -12.85
C LEU A 117 4.25 9.01 -12.04
N VAL A 118 2.96 9.21 -12.30
CA VAL A 118 2.11 10.05 -11.45
C VAL A 118 0.94 9.23 -10.98
N PHE A 119 0.76 9.14 -9.66
CA PHE A 119 -0.33 8.42 -9.03
C PHE A 119 -1.35 9.41 -8.48
N PHE A 120 -2.62 9.23 -8.85
CA PHE A 120 -3.74 10.01 -8.34
C PHE A 120 -4.58 9.13 -7.41
N PHE A 121 -4.66 9.56 -6.15
CA PHE A 121 -5.56 8.99 -5.15
C PHE A 121 -6.87 9.75 -5.18
N ASP A 122 -7.83 9.25 -5.94
CA ASP A 122 -9.19 9.75 -5.85
C ASP A 122 -9.87 9.28 -4.56
N GLU A 123 -10.72 10.14 -3.99
CA GLU A 123 -11.32 9.97 -2.68
C GLU A 123 -10.30 9.62 -1.58
N ALA A 124 -9.24 10.43 -1.49
CA ALA A 124 -8.13 10.25 -0.55
C ALA A 124 -8.56 10.09 0.92
N HIS A 125 -9.74 10.61 1.29
CA HIS A 125 -10.33 10.44 2.62
C HIS A 125 -10.46 8.96 3.03
N LEU A 126 -10.62 8.04 2.07
CA LEU A 126 -10.73 6.60 2.32
C LEU A 126 -9.46 5.98 2.92
N LEU A 127 -8.29 6.58 2.67
CA LEU A 127 -7.02 6.13 3.25
C LEU A 127 -6.87 6.52 4.72
N PHE A 128 -7.54 7.59 5.15
CA PHE A 128 -7.29 8.24 6.43
C PHE A 128 -8.47 8.14 7.41
N THR A 129 -9.68 7.89 6.92
CA THR A 129 -10.88 7.72 7.77
C THR A 129 -10.68 6.54 8.71
N ASP A 130 -10.72 6.80 10.03
CA ASP A 130 -10.47 5.82 11.10
C ASP A 130 -9.13 5.07 10.99
N ALA A 131 -8.17 5.62 10.23
CA ALA A 131 -6.88 5.01 10.03
C ALA A 131 -6.07 4.99 11.35
N PRO A 132 -5.50 3.84 11.75
CA PRO A 132 -4.60 3.80 12.90
C PRO A 132 -3.41 4.74 12.69
N LYS A 133 -2.89 5.31 13.77
CA LYS A 133 -1.74 6.23 13.71
C LYS A 133 -0.55 5.65 12.92
N ALA A 134 -0.26 4.36 13.13
CA ALA A 134 0.81 3.66 12.42
C ALA A 134 0.60 3.61 10.89
N LEU A 135 -0.65 3.51 10.43
CA LEU A 135 -0.97 3.56 9.01
C LEU A 135 -0.70 4.95 8.43
N VAL A 136 -1.15 6.00 9.13
CA VAL A 136 -0.91 7.39 8.73
C VAL A 136 0.60 7.69 8.65
N GLU A 137 1.36 7.31 9.67
CA GLU A 137 2.82 7.48 9.72
C GLU A 137 3.51 6.74 8.56
N LYS A 138 3.04 5.53 8.21
CA LYS A 138 3.58 4.78 7.08
C LYS A 138 3.26 5.45 5.74
N VAL A 139 2.03 5.94 5.54
CA VAL A 139 1.66 6.67 4.32
C VAL A 139 2.50 7.94 4.18
N GLU A 140 2.66 8.72 5.25
CA GLU A 140 3.52 9.91 5.27
C GLU A 140 4.96 9.57 4.86
N GLN A 141 5.53 8.51 5.45
CA GLN A 141 6.88 8.07 5.12
C GLN A 141 7.01 7.69 3.64
N VAL A 142 6.06 6.91 3.12
CA VAL A 142 6.13 6.45 1.73
C VAL A 142 5.95 7.61 0.75
N VAL A 143 4.99 8.51 0.97
CA VAL A 143 4.78 9.71 0.15
C VAL A 143 6.03 10.58 0.12
N ARG A 144 6.71 10.75 1.26
CA ARG A 144 7.96 11.51 1.34
C ARG A 144 9.09 10.85 0.53
N LEU A 145 9.24 9.53 0.66
CA LEU A 145 10.36 8.79 0.07
C LEU A 145 10.19 8.52 -1.42
N ILE A 146 8.96 8.27 -1.90
CA ILE A 146 8.71 7.90 -3.30
C ILE A 146 9.07 9.02 -4.29
N ARG A 147 9.17 10.27 -3.81
CA ARG A 147 9.63 11.41 -4.61
C ARG A 147 11.02 11.18 -5.20
N SER A 148 11.96 10.59 -4.45
CA SER A 148 13.31 10.31 -4.96
C SER A 148 13.33 9.19 -6.01
N LYS A 149 12.21 8.49 -6.21
CA LYS A 149 12.03 7.48 -7.27
C LYS A 149 11.44 8.08 -8.55
N GLY A 150 11.22 9.40 -8.58
CA GLY A 150 10.61 10.10 -9.70
C GLY A 150 9.11 9.83 -9.82
N VAL A 151 8.45 9.49 -8.70
CA VAL A 151 7.00 9.29 -8.65
C VAL A 151 6.33 10.51 -8.02
N GLY A 152 5.34 11.06 -8.71
CA GLY A 152 4.47 12.10 -8.17
C GLY A 152 3.22 11.48 -7.54
N VAL A 153 2.82 11.95 -6.36
CA VAL A 153 1.59 11.53 -5.68
C VAL A 153 0.65 12.72 -5.54
N TYR A 154 -0.59 12.55 -5.96
CA TYR A 154 -1.66 13.54 -5.84
C TYR A 154 -2.81 12.93 -5.03
N PHE A 155 -3.21 13.62 -3.95
CA PHE A 155 -4.42 13.28 -3.21
C PHE A 155 -5.56 14.18 -3.68
N VAL A 156 -6.63 13.56 -4.15
CA VAL A 156 -7.85 14.24 -4.61
C VAL A 156 -8.94 13.95 -3.59
N THR A 157 -9.52 15.01 -3.04
CA THR A 157 -10.58 14.93 -2.03
C THR A 157 -11.51 16.13 -2.16
N GLN A 158 -12.75 15.96 -1.72
CA GLN A 158 -13.75 17.02 -1.64
C GLN A 158 -13.44 18.00 -0.51
N ASN A 159 -12.91 17.50 0.61
CA ASN A 159 -12.56 18.32 1.77
C ASN A 159 -11.09 18.10 2.15
N PRO A 160 -10.25 19.16 2.13
CA PRO A 160 -8.83 19.03 2.50
C PRO A 160 -8.63 18.58 3.95
N LEU A 161 -9.62 18.77 4.84
CA LEU A 161 -9.57 18.32 6.23
C LEU A 161 -9.57 16.79 6.38
N ASP A 162 -9.91 16.06 5.31
CA ASP A 162 -9.89 14.59 5.31
C ASP A 162 -8.47 14.02 5.18
N ILE A 163 -7.48 14.87 4.87
CA ILE A 163 -6.07 14.49 4.75
C ILE A 163 -5.34 14.98 6.01
N PRO A 164 -4.62 14.09 6.73
CA PRO A 164 -3.86 14.47 7.93
C PRO A 164 -2.83 15.57 7.64
N ASP A 165 -2.69 16.53 8.55
CA ASP A 165 -1.75 17.66 8.44
C ASP A 165 -0.31 17.21 8.15
N ALA A 166 0.12 16.10 8.76
CA ALA A 166 1.46 15.53 8.55
C ALA A 166 1.69 15.10 7.08
N VAL A 167 0.65 14.57 6.42
CA VAL A 167 0.69 14.20 5.00
C VAL A 167 0.56 15.45 4.13
N LEU A 168 -0.37 16.36 4.45
CA LEU A 168 -0.54 17.63 3.74
C LEU A 168 0.77 18.44 3.71
N GLY A 169 1.53 18.45 4.81
CA GLY A 169 2.83 19.11 4.90
C GLY A 169 3.89 18.56 3.95
N GLN A 170 3.72 17.34 3.42
CA GLN A 170 4.62 16.77 2.40
C GLN A 170 4.22 17.15 0.98
N LEU A 171 3.01 17.69 0.77
CA LEU A 171 2.48 18.01 -0.56
C LEU A 171 2.89 19.43 -0.97
N GLY A 172 3.78 19.51 -1.96
CA GLY A 172 4.30 20.81 -2.43
C GLY A 172 3.34 21.61 -3.32
N ASN A 173 2.34 20.94 -3.92
CA ASN A 173 1.38 21.57 -4.83
C ASN A 173 -0.04 21.39 -4.30
N ARG A 174 -0.85 22.45 -4.42
CA ARG A 174 -2.27 22.42 -4.08
C ARG A 174 -3.09 23.11 -5.18
N VAL A 175 -4.12 22.42 -5.65
CA VAL A 175 -5.10 22.94 -6.60
C VAL A 175 -6.46 22.89 -5.90
N GLN A 176 -7.15 24.03 -5.83
CA GLN A 176 -8.46 24.13 -5.20
C GLN A 176 -9.45 24.71 -6.21
N HIS A 177 -10.51 23.95 -6.48
CA HIS A 177 -11.64 24.43 -7.27
C HIS A 177 -12.74 24.89 -6.31
N ALA A 178 -13.43 25.98 -6.67
CA ALA A 178 -14.52 26.60 -5.91
C ALA A 178 -15.88 26.15 -6.42
#